data_AF-A0A2A2DU46-F1
#
_entry.id   AF-A0A2A2DU46-F1
#
_cell.length_a   1.000
_cell.length_b   1.000
_cell.length_c   1.000
_cell.angle_alpha   90.00
_cell.angle_beta   90.00
_cell.angle_gamma   90.00
#
_symmetry.space_group_name_H-M   'P 1'
#
loop_
_entity.id
_entity.type
_entity.pdbx_description
1 polymer ?
#
loop_
_entity_poly.entity_id
_entity_poly.type
_entity_poly.pdbx_seq_one_letter_code
_entity_poly.pdbx_strand_id
1 'polypeptide(L)'
;MKDIYLLKNALLNLSERNGLVLADFSADYSQDWEEEFEARFHQMLGDLTHFIGALNKDDQVGQLAALLRLRARLLDLSNFFSDIYEDVNGLIECDAILTRQSNTRYNGA
;
A
#
# COMPACT_ATOMS: atom_id res chain seq x y z
N MET A 1 3.02 9.24 -10.37
CA MET A 1 3.98 8.12 -10.37
C MET A 1 3.33 6.88 -10.98
N LYS A 2 3.53 6.66 -12.28
CA LYS A 2 2.84 5.60 -13.06
C LYS A 2 3.06 4.18 -12.53
N ASP A 3 4.11 3.98 -11.73
CA ASP A 3 4.49 2.66 -11.23
C ASP A 3 3.47 2.08 -10.24
N ILE A 4 2.81 2.92 -9.44
CA ILE A 4 1.75 2.47 -8.50
C ILE A 4 0.52 1.99 -9.26
N TYR A 5 0.13 2.71 -10.32
CA TYR A 5 -0.94 2.28 -11.21
C TYR A 5 -0.60 0.96 -11.92
N LEU A 6 0.65 0.79 -12.38
CA LEU A 6 1.11 -0.46 -12.99
C LEU A 6 1.09 -1.62 -11.99
N LEU A 7 1.51 -1.39 -10.74
CA LEU A 7 1.44 -2.39 -9.67
C LEU A 7 -0.01 -2.83 -9.44
N LYS A 8 -0.93 -1.89 -9.27
CA LYS A 8 -2.36 -2.17 -9.09
C LYS A 8 -2.89 -3.10 -10.19
N ASN A 9 -2.63 -2.76 -11.46
CA ASN A 9 -3.08 -3.56 -12.59
C ASN A 9 -2.41 -4.93 -12.65
N ALA A 10 -1.14 -5.05 -12.27
CA ALA A 10 -0.47 -6.35 -12.21
C ALA A 10 -1.12 -7.26 -11.16
N LEU A 11 -1.42 -6.74 -9.97
CA LEU A 11 -2.09 -7.50 -8.91
C LEU A 11 -3.51 -7.93 -9.30
N LEU A 12 -4.29 -7.04 -9.93
CA LEU A 12 -5.60 -7.37 -10.49
C LEU A 12 -5.54 -8.48 -11.55
N ASN A 13 -4.62 -8.37 -12.50
CA ASN A 13 -4.48 -9.40 -13.54
C ASN A 13 -4.06 -10.75 -12.95
N LEU A 14 -3.25 -10.76 -11.90
CA LEU A 14 -2.84 -11.99 -11.21
C LEU A 14 -3.99 -12.58 -10.41
N SER A 15 -4.79 -11.77 -9.73
CA SER A 15 -5.95 -12.27 -8.97
C SER A 15 -6.99 -12.90 -9.89
N GLU A 16 -7.30 -12.26 -11.03
CA GLU A 16 -8.22 -12.78 -12.05
C GLU A 16 -7.74 -14.13 -12.62
N ARG A 17 -6.44 -14.24 -12.94
CA ARG A 17 -5.85 -15.50 -13.45
C ARG A 17 -5.93 -16.65 -12.46
N ASN A 18 -5.90 -16.35 -11.17
CA ASN A 18 -5.99 -17.33 -10.08
C ASN A 18 -7.43 -17.55 -9.59
N GLY A 19 -8.42 -16.90 -10.20
CA GLY A 19 -9.83 -17.03 -9.83
C GLY A 19 -10.16 -16.47 -8.44
N LEU A 20 -9.38 -15.49 -7.96
CA LEU A 20 -9.59 -14.86 -6.65
C LEU A 20 -10.60 -13.72 -6.73
N VAL A 21 -11.38 -13.54 -5.66
CA VAL A 21 -12.40 -12.50 -5.57
C VAL A 21 -11.80 -11.26 -4.91
N LEU A 22 -11.87 -10.12 -5.60
CA LEU A 22 -11.31 -8.84 -5.13
C LEU A 22 -11.92 -8.32 -3.82
N ALA A 23 -13.09 -8.82 -3.42
CA ALA A 23 -13.74 -8.43 -2.16
C ALA A 23 -12.99 -8.94 -0.90
N ASP A 24 -12.10 -9.92 -1.08
CA ASP A 24 -11.29 -10.48 0.01
C ASP A 24 -9.92 -9.78 0.13
N PHE A 25 -9.67 -8.76 -0.69
CA PHE A 25 -8.41 -8.02 -0.69
C PHE A 25 -8.49 -6.84 0.28
N SER A 26 -7.36 -6.54 0.92
CA SER A 26 -7.21 -5.49 1.92
C SER A 26 -7.19 -4.11 1.28
N ALA A 27 -6.55 -3.95 0.13
CA ALA A 27 -6.50 -2.66 -0.56
C ALA A 27 -7.77 -2.39 -1.36
N ASP A 28 -8.21 -1.12 -1.40
CA ASP A 28 -9.38 -0.73 -2.19
C ASP A 28 -9.01 -0.54 -3.67
N TYR A 29 -9.22 -1.58 -4.49
CA TYR A 29 -8.95 -1.54 -5.93
C TYR A 29 -9.92 -0.66 -6.72
N SER A 30 -10.96 -0.08 -6.10
CA SER A 30 -11.84 0.87 -6.77
C SER A 30 -11.23 2.28 -6.86
N GLN A 31 -10.28 2.61 -5.98
CA GLN A 31 -9.64 3.93 -5.92
C GLN A 31 -8.54 4.11 -6.97
N ASP A 32 -8.24 5.36 -7.32
CA ASP A 32 -7.02 5.70 -8.05
C ASP A 32 -5.81 5.69 -7.10
N TRP A 33 -5.07 4.58 -7.09
CA TRP A 33 -3.91 4.42 -6.20
C TRP A 33 -2.79 5.42 -6.46
N GLU A 34 -2.65 5.92 -7.69
CA GLU A 34 -1.62 6.90 -8.02
C GLU A 34 -1.96 8.25 -7.38
N GLU A 35 -3.20 8.72 -7.58
CA GLU A 35 -3.69 9.95 -6.94
C GLU A 35 -3.67 9.85 -5.41
N GLU A 36 -4.14 8.73 -4.88
CA GLU A 36 -4.19 8.45 -3.44
C GLU A 36 -2.80 8.45 -2.81
N PHE A 37 -1.82 7.81 -3.44
CA PHE A 37 -0.43 7.82 -2.96
C PHE A 37 0.19 9.21 -3.05
N GLU A 38 0.00 9.89 -4.19
CA GLU A 38 0.52 11.25 -4.40
C GLU A 38 -0.04 12.21 -3.36
N ALA A 39 -1.35 12.19 -3.10
CA ALA A 39 -1.98 13.05 -2.11
C ALA A 39 -1.39 12.84 -0.71
N ARG A 40 -1.27 11.57 -0.26
CA ARG A 40 -0.68 11.24 1.04
C ARG A 40 0.79 11.66 1.14
N PHE A 41 1.56 11.42 0.09
CA PHE A 41 2.97 11.77 0.04
C PHE A 41 3.20 13.29 0.08
N HIS A 42 2.42 14.06 -0.68
CA HIS A 42 2.50 15.52 -0.65
C HIS A 42 2.09 16.09 0.70
N GLN A 43 1.07 15.53 1.36
CA GLN A 43 0.68 15.95 2.71
C GLN A 43 1.81 15.71 3.73
N MET A 44 2.45 14.53 3.68
CA MET A 44 3.62 14.23 4.51
C MET A 44 4.77 15.23 4.27
N LEU A 45 5.09 15.54 3.01
CA LEU A 45 6.13 16.54 2.68
C LEU A 45 5.74 17.95 3.17
N GLY A 46 4.47 18.32 3.09
CA GLY A 46 3.96 19.58 3.61
C GLY A 46 4.15 19.71 5.12
N ASP A 47 3.79 18.68 5.89
CA ASP A 47 3.98 18.67 7.34
C ASP A 47 5.47 18.64 7.74
N LEU A 48 6.33 17.95 6.98
CA LEU A 48 7.79 18.02 7.15
C LEU A 48 8.33 19.43 6.89
N THR A 49 7.83 20.09 5.84
CA THR A 49 8.21 21.48 5.52
C THR A 49 7.78 22.43 6.64
N HIS A 50 6.60 22.23 7.22
CA HIS A 50 6.16 22.99 8.40
C HIS A 50 7.07 22.77 9.61
N PHE A 51 7.49 21.53 9.84
CA PHE A 51 8.42 21.22 10.92
C PHE A 51 9.76 21.96 10.74
N ILE A 52 10.36 21.90 9.56
CA ILE A 52 11.61 22.64 9.25
C ILE A 52 11.42 24.15 9.42
N GLY A 53 10.28 24.68 8.96
CA GLY A 53 9.94 26.09 9.14
C GLY A 53 9.83 26.51 10.61
N ALA A 54 9.28 25.65 11.47
CA ALA A 54 9.21 25.90 12.92
C ALA A 54 10.58 25.75 13.60
N LEU A 55 11.40 24.81 13.12
CA LEU A 55 12.77 24.60 13.59
C LEU A 55 13.66 25.83 13.34
N ASN A 56 13.57 26.42 12.14
CA ASN A 56 14.30 27.64 11.79
C ASN A 56 13.88 28.88 12.60
N LYS A 57 12.72 28.84 13.25
CA LYS A 57 12.17 29.94 14.06
C LYS A 57 12.33 29.72 15.57
N ASP A 58 12.93 28.59 15.97
CA ASP A 58 12.95 28.12 17.36
C ASP A 58 11.54 28.04 18.00
N ASP A 59 10.52 27.78 17.18
CA ASP A 59 9.12 27.64 17.61
C ASP A 59 8.85 26.21 18.07
N GLN A 60 9.08 25.94 19.36
CA GLN A 60 8.91 24.61 19.94
C GLN A 60 7.46 24.08 19.85
N VAL A 61 6.47 24.95 19.97
CA VAL A 61 5.05 24.57 19.86
C VAL A 61 4.74 24.18 18.41
N GLY A 62 5.19 24.99 17.45
CA GLY A 62 5.07 24.70 16.02
C GLY A 62 5.79 23.41 15.62
N GLN A 63 6.98 23.16 16.17
CA GLN A 63 7.73 21.92 15.96
C GLN A 63 6.92 20.70 16.42
N LEU A 64 6.40 20.71 17.66
CA LEU A 64 5.61 19.59 18.19
C LEU A 64 4.32 19.38 17.39
N ALA A 65 3.61 20.46 17.05
CA ALA A 65 2.38 20.38 16.27
C ALA A 65 2.62 19.83 14.85
N ALA A 66 3.73 20.20 14.21
CA ALA A 66 4.12 19.65 12.91
C ALA A 66 4.51 18.17 13.01
N LEU A 67 5.25 17.76 14.04
CA LEU A 67 5.61 16.36 14.27
C LEU A 67 4.40 15.47 14.52
N LEU A 68 3.40 15.94 15.28
CA LEU A 68 2.17 15.19 15.53
C LEU A 68 1.40 14.92 14.23
N ARG A 69 1.32 15.91 13.34
CA ARG A 69 0.70 15.75 12.01
C ARG A 69 1.52 14.83 11.11
N LEU A 70 2.84 15.06 11.04
CA LEU A 70 3.75 14.22 10.27
C LEU A 70 3.66 12.75 10.68
N ARG A 71 3.60 12.46 11.98
CA ARG A 71 3.39 11.10 12.50
C ARG A 71 2.12 10.47 11.97
N ALA A 72 1.00 11.21 11.95
CA ALA A 72 -0.26 10.71 11.42
C ALA A 72 -0.17 10.43 9.91
N ARG A 73 0.49 11.29 9.14
CA ARG A 73 0.70 11.08 7.69
C ARG A 73 1.60 9.89 7.37
N LEU A 74 2.64 9.69 8.17
CA LEU A 74 3.50 8.51 8.04
C LEU A 74 2.75 7.22 8.35
N LEU A 75 1.88 7.22 9.35
CA LEU A 75 1.03 6.07 9.66
C LEU A 75 0.04 5.78 8.53
N ASP A 76 -0.59 6.81 7.96
CA ASP A 76 -1.51 6.66 6.82
C ASP A 76 -0.80 6.08 5.58
N LEU A 77 0.40 6.58 5.24
CA LEU A 77 1.24 5.98 4.20
C LEU A 77 1.63 4.52 4.52
N SER A 78 1.96 4.23 5.78
CA SER A 78 2.28 2.87 6.20
C SER A 78 1.09 1.93 6.01
N ASN A 79 -0.12 2.37 6.34
CA ASN A 79 -1.33 1.57 6.17
C ASN A 79 -1.60 1.31 4.68
N PHE A 80 -1.48 2.33 3.82
CA PHE A 80 -1.62 2.17 2.37
C PHE A 80 -0.71 1.05 1.81
N PHE A 81 0.56 1.01 2.22
CA PHE A 81 1.46 -0.07 1.81
C PHE A 81 1.22 -1.40 2.53
N SER A 82 0.71 -1.37 3.77
CA SER A 82 0.36 -2.57 4.51
C SER A 82 -0.78 -3.32 3.83
N ASP A 83 -1.80 -2.61 3.34
CA ASP A 83 -2.92 -3.23 2.65
C ASP A 83 -2.47 -3.91 1.35
N ILE A 84 -1.57 -3.26 0.59
CA ILE A 84 -0.96 -3.84 -0.61
C ILE A 84 -0.10 -5.06 -0.26
N TYR A 85 0.64 -5.00 0.85
CA TYR A 85 1.48 -6.10 1.30
C TYR A 85 0.67 -7.36 1.63
N GLU A 86 -0.47 -7.21 2.32
CA GLU A 86 -1.36 -8.33 2.63
C GLU A 86 -1.92 -8.97 1.35
N ASP A 87 -2.31 -8.16 0.35
CA ASP A 87 -2.80 -8.69 -0.93
C ASP A 87 -1.72 -9.45 -1.70
N VAL A 88 -0.48 -8.96 -1.68
CA VAL A 88 0.66 -9.64 -2.28
C VAL A 88 0.90 -10.99 -1.60
N ASN A 89 0.85 -11.05 -0.27
CA ASN A 89 0.97 -12.31 0.47
C ASN A 89 -0.16 -13.28 0.10
N GLY A 90 -1.41 -12.81 0.06
CA GLY A 90 -2.56 -13.62 -0.32
C GLY A 90 -2.40 -14.25 -1.71
N LEU A 91 -1.89 -13.48 -2.68
CA LEU A 91 -1.58 -14.00 -4.03
C LEU A 91 -0.48 -15.07 -4.02
N ILE A 92 0.60 -14.86 -3.27
CA ILE A 92 1.71 -15.82 -3.15
C ILE A 92 1.24 -17.13 -2.53
N GLU A 93 0.43 -17.05 -1.47
CA GLU A 93 -0.10 -18.22 -0.77
C GLU A 93 -1.06 -19.03 -1.66
N CYS A 94 -1.89 -18.34 -2.46
CA CYS A 94 -2.80 -18.99 -3.41
C CYS A 94 -2.04 -19.76 -4.51
N ASP A 95 -0.99 -19.17 -5.10
CA ASP A 95 -0.15 -19.83 -6.11
C ASP A 95 0.53 -21.09 -5.56
N ALA A 96 1.03 -21.02 -4.32
CA ALA A 96 1.63 -22.16 -3.64
C ALA A 96 0.63 -23.32 -3.43
N ILE A 97 -0.65 -23.01 -3.15
CA ILE A 97 -1.71 -24.02 -3.00
C ILE A 97 -2.07 -24.64 -4.35
N LEU A 98 -2.28 -23.83 -5.39
CA LEU A 98 -2.65 -24.31 -6.73
C LEU A 98 -1.54 -25.20 -7.33
N THR A 99 -0.27 -24.83 -7.14
CA THR A 99 0.89 -25.61 -7.59
C THR A 99 1.04 -26.94 -6.83
N ARG A 100 0.67 -26.99 -5.54
CA ARG A 100 0.67 -28.25 -4.78
C ARG A 100 -0.45 -29.17 -5.25
N GLN A 101 -1.66 -28.64 -5.46
CA GLN A 101 -2.80 -29.44 -5.89
C GLN A 101 -2.61 -30.07 -7.27
N SER A 102 -2.02 -29.33 -8.22
CA SER A 102 -1.71 -29.87 -9.56
C SER A 102 -0.68 -31.01 -9.49
N ASN A 103 0.38 -30.89 -8.69
CA ASN A 103 1.38 -31.95 -8.53
C ASN A 103 0.85 -33.23 -7.86
N THR A 104 -0.07 -33.13 -6.89
CA THR A 104 -0.72 -34.32 -6.32
C THR A 104 -1.66 -35.04 -7.29
N ARG A 105 -2.30 -34.32 -8.23
CA ARG A 105 -3.17 -34.94 -9.24
C ARG A 105 -2.39 -35.70 -10.32
N TYR A 106 -1.14 -35.33 -10.58
CA TYR A 106 -0.29 -36.01 -11.57
C TYR A 106 0.45 -37.25 -11.02
N ASN A 107 0.72 -37.32 -9.72
CA ASN A 107 1.45 -38.45 -9.11
C ASN A 107 0.53 -39.55 -8.53
N GLY A 108 -0.78 -39.46 -8.74
CA GLY A 108 -1.78 -40.41 -8.24
C GLY A 108 -2.41 -41.32 -9.30
N ALA A 109 -1.84 -41.39 -10.51
CA ALA A 109 -2.29 -42.24 -11.61
C ALA A 109 -1.27 -43.34 -11.93
#